data_AF-A0A661FYT8-F1
#
_entry.id   AF-A0A661FYT8-F1
#
_cell.length_a   1.000
_cell.length_b   1.000
_cell.length_c   1.000
_cell.angle_alpha   90.00
_cell.angle_beta   90.00
_cell.angle_gamma   90.00
#
_symmetry.space_group_name_H-M   'P 1'
#
loop_
_entity.id
_entity.type
_entity.pdbx_description
1 polymer ?
#
loop_
_entity_poly.entity_id
_entity_poly.type
_entity_poly.pdbx_seq_one_letter_code
_entity_poly.pdbx_strand_id
1 'polypeptide(L)'
;MFGNPSLITRIAIGKGIGFLVGLAGFVLLPYFLPESGWLLRWGILFWYTTVGAIIGVFGVFTYHPVLKLPFPWWFRAPIVGAWMNFVLVFFAYDVMGAMMVSLFGEGGVLSSPFWFTVEGAIVGSVIGYFATRFGGEGRETVGK
;
A
#
# COMPACT_ATOMS: atom_id res chain seq x y z
N MET A 1 24.18 -9.82 -6.10
CA MET A 1 22.80 -10.06 -6.60
C MET A 1 22.00 -8.78 -6.80
N PHE A 2 22.27 -7.68 -6.07
CA PHE A 2 21.59 -6.37 -6.20
C PHE A 2 22.19 -5.42 -7.28
N GLY A 3 22.87 -5.95 -8.29
CA GLY A 3 23.62 -5.12 -9.26
C GLY A 3 22.80 -4.64 -10.45
N ASN A 4 21.72 -5.35 -10.81
CA ASN A 4 20.92 -5.07 -12.00
C ASN A 4 19.46 -4.80 -11.61
N PRO A 5 18.82 -3.78 -12.22
CA PRO A 5 17.38 -3.56 -12.11
C PRO A 5 16.60 -4.84 -12.42
N SER A 6 15.61 -5.19 -11.59
CA SER A 6 14.86 -6.43 -11.72
C SER A 6 13.44 -6.28 -11.20
N LEU A 7 12.47 -6.58 -12.07
CA LEU A 7 11.05 -6.58 -11.73
C LEU A 7 10.74 -7.58 -10.62
N ILE A 8 11.36 -8.75 -10.65
CA ILE A 8 11.18 -9.78 -9.61
C ILE A 8 11.65 -9.25 -8.25
N THR A 9 12.82 -8.60 -8.21
CA THR A 9 13.34 -8.00 -6.98
C THR A 9 12.41 -6.93 -6.44
N ARG A 10 11.88 -6.05 -7.32
CA ARG A 10 10.90 -5.02 -6.93
C ARG A 10 9.64 -5.62 -6.32
N ILE A 11 9.05 -6.63 -6.97
CA ILE A 11 7.84 -7.31 -6.48
C ILE A 11 8.11 -8.01 -5.15
N ALA A 12 9.25 -8.68 -5.01
CA ALA A 12 9.63 -9.35 -3.77
C ALA A 12 9.78 -8.38 -2.60
N ILE A 13 10.46 -7.24 -2.81
CA ILE A 13 10.58 -6.18 -1.80
C ILE A 13 9.20 -5.60 -1.47
N GLY A 14 8.40 -5.30 -2.50
CA GLY A 14 7.06 -4.76 -2.33
C GLY A 14 6.17 -5.67 -1.49
N LYS A 15 6.12 -6.97 -1.84
CA LYS A 15 5.43 -7.99 -1.04
C LYS A 15 5.98 -8.11 0.37
N GLY A 16 7.30 -8.08 0.55
CA GLY A 16 7.92 -8.19 1.87
C GLY A 16 7.51 -7.05 2.79
N ILE A 17 7.60 -5.80 2.33
CA ILE A 17 7.20 -4.63 3.13
C ILE A 17 5.68 -4.61 3.33
N GLY A 18 4.92 -4.87 2.27
CA GLY A 18 3.46 -4.97 2.36
C GLY A 18 3.00 -6.06 3.33
N PHE A 19 3.69 -7.20 3.37
CA PHE A 19 3.45 -8.27 4.33
C PHE A 19 3.75 -7.81 5.76
N LEU A 20 4.84 -7.10 6.01
CA LEU A 20 5.16 -6.58 7.35
C LEU A 20 4.11 -5.57 7.83
N VAL A 21 3.66 -4.67 6.96
CA VAL A 21 2.56 -3.73 7.26
C VAL A 21 1.27 -4.48 7.54
N GLY A 22 0.92 -5.44 6.67
CA GLY A 22 -0.25 -6.29 6.84
C GLY A 22 -0.20 -7.14 8.11
N LEU A 23 0.99 -7.60 8.52
CA LEU A 23 1.21 -8.39 9.73
C LEU A 23 1.06 -7.52 10.97
N ALA A 24 1.56 -6.29 10.94
CA ALA A 24 1.29 -5.32 11.99
C ALA A 24 -0.23 -5.07 12.11
N GLY A 25 -0.94 -4.88 10.99
CA GLY A 25 -2.40 -4.81 10.97
C GLY A 25 -3.06 -6.05 11.56
N PHE A 26 -2.65 -7.25 11.14
CA PHE A 26 -3.18 -8.53 11.62
C PHE A 26 -3.10 -8.67 13.15
N VAL A 27 -1.95 -8.28 13.73
CA VAL A 27 -1.68 -8.39 15.17
C VAL A 27 -2.33 -7.25 15.96
N LEU A 28 -2.36 -6.03 15.42
CA LEU A 28 -2.80 -4.83 16.14
C LEU A 28 -4.31 -4.55 16.04
N LEU A 29 -4.96 -4.96 14.95
CA LEU A 29 -6.41 -4.79 14.75
C LEU A 29 -7.30 -5.17 15.95
N PRO A 30 -7.04 -6.25 16.71
CA PRO A 30 -7.90 -6.69 17.82
C PRO A 30 -7.87 -5.72 18.99
N TYR A 31 -6.79 -4.95 19.12
CA TYR A 31 -6.66 -3.93 20.15
C TYR A 31 -7.53 -2.71 19.85
N PHE A 32 -7.81 -2.45 18.57
CA PHE A 32 -8.61 -1.31 18.11
C PHE A 32 -10.05 -1.67 17.80
N LEU A 33 -10.30 -2.91 17.38
CA LEU A 33 -11.61 -3.45 17.08
C LEU A 33 -11.67 -4.89 17.61
N PRO A 34 -12.01 -5.09 18.90
CA PRO A 34 -12.01 -6.41 19.54
C PRO A 34 -12.89 -7.44 18.81
N GLU A 35 -14.00 -6.98 18.24
CA GLU A 35 -14.93 -7.77 17.42
C GLU A 35 -14.39 -8.13 16.01
N SER A 36 -13.13 -7.79 15.71
CA SER A 36 -12.51 -8.12 14.43
C SER A 36 -12.33 -9.62 14.28
N GLY A 37 -13.18 -10.23 13.45
CA GLY A 37 -13.08 -11.64 13.08
C GLY A 37 -11.79 -11.97 12.32
N TRP A 38 -11.43 -13.25 12.30
CA TRP A 38 -10.21 -13.74 11.62
C TRP A 38 -10.16 -13.37 10.14
N LEU A 39 -11.31 -13.38 9.48
CA LEU A 39 -11.42 -13.09 8.05
C LEU A 39 -10.91 -11.69 7.71
N LEU A 40 -11.25 -10.69 8.53
CA LEU A 40 -10.80 -9.31 8.33
C LEU A 40 -9.29 -9.19 8.52
N ARG A 41 -8.73 -9.85 9.54
CA ARG A 41 -7.29 -9.81 9.83
C ARG A 41 -6.47 -10.41 8.68
N TRP A 42 -6.87 -11.59 8.20
CA TRP A 42 -6.26 -12.21 7.02
C TRP A 42 -6.46 -11.35 5.77
N GLY A 43 -7.65 -10.75 5.62
CA GLY A 43 -7.95 -9.79 4.56
C GLY A 43 -6.96 -8.64 4.53
N ILE A 44 -6.69 -8.01 5.67
CA ILE A 44 -5.72 -6.92 5.80
C ILE A 44 -4.29 -7.39 5.47
N LEU A 45 -3.87 -8.54 5.98
CA LEU A 45 -2.54 -9.09 5.71
C LEU A 45 -2.30 -9.28 4.20
N PHE A 46 -3.24 -9.95 3.53
CA PHE A 46 -3.13 -10.22 2.10
C PHE A 46 -3.37 -8.97 1.26
N TRP A 47 -4.20 -8.04 1.73
CA TRP A 47 -4.41 -6.76 1.09
C TRP A 47 -3.09 -5.98 0.97
N TYR A 48 -2.40 -5.73 2.08
CA TYR A 48 -1.15 -4.96 2.04
C TYR A 48 -0.03 -5.69 1.30
N THR A 49 0.01 -7.03 1.37
CA THR A 49 0.91 -7.82 0.53
C THR A 49 0.64 -7.61 -0.96
N THR A 50 -0.65 -7.52 -1.34
CA THR A 50 -1.10 -7.27 -2.72
C THR A 50 -0.79 -5.85 -3.16
N VAL A 51 -1.07 -4.84 -2.33
CA VAL A 51 -0.70 -3.44 -2.56
C VAL A 51 0.80 -3.33 -2.83
N GLY A 52 1.62 -3.98 -2.01
CA GLY A 52 3.06 -3.99 -2.19
C GLY A 52 3.51 -4.62 -3.50
N ALA A 53 2.89 -5.75 -3.89
CA ALA A 53 3.15 -6.36 -5.19
C ALA A 53 2.80 -5.42 -6.36
N ILE A 54 1.63 -4.77 -6.31
CA ILE A 54 1.15 -3.84 -7.34
C ILE A 54 2.10 -2.65 -7.47
N ILE A 55 2.53 -2.04 -6.35
CA ILE A 55 3.50 -0.94 -6.38
C ILE A 55 4.85 -1.40 -6.97
N GLY A 56 5.28 -2.62 -6.65
CA GLY A 56 6.46 -3.25 -7.26
C GLY A 56 6.36 -3.30 -8.78
N VAL A 57 5.23 -3.81 -9.31
CA VAL A 57 4.92 -3.92 -10.74
C VAL A 57 4.82 -2.55 -11.42
N PHE A 58 4.08 -1.62 -10.83
CA PHE A 58 3.90 -0.28 -11.40
C PHE A 58 5.20 0.53 -11.48
N GLY A 59 6.23 0.08 -10.76
CA GLY A 59 7.62 0.51 -10.88
C GLY A 59 8.21 0.62 -12.29
N VAL A 60 7.69 -0.19 -13.22
CA VAL A 60 8.10 -0.21 -14.62
C VAL A 60 7.71 1.09 -15.35
N PHE A 61 6.65 1.76 -14.90
CA PHE A 61 6.13 2.97 -15.54
C PHE A 61 6.78 4.23 -14.95
N THR A 62 7.93 4.65 -15.48
CA THR A 62 8.61 5.90 -15.10
C THR A 62 8.12 7.11 -15.91
N TYR A 63 7.13 6.92 -16.78
CA TYR A 63 6.57 7.94 -17.65
C TYR A 63 5.06 7.77 -17.73
N HIS A 64 4.32 8.88 -17.58
CA HIS A 64 2.87 8.85 -17.61
C HIS A 64 2.37 8.71 -19.05
N PRO A 65 1.63 7.64 -19.40
CA PRO A 65 1.31 7.32 -20.80
C PRO A 65 0.41 8.35 -21.48
N VAL A 66 -0.53 8.95 -20.74
CA VAL A 66 -1.47 9.97 -21.27
C VAL A 66 -0.87 11.37 -21.23
N LEU A 67 -0.46 11.82 -20.03
CA LEU A 67 0.05 13.19 -19.81
C LEU A 67 1.45 13.43 -20.36
N LYS A 68 2.20 12.39 -20.76
CA LYS A 68 3.53 12.51 -21.35
C LYS A 68 4.56 13.24 -20.45
N LEU A 69 4.46 13.03 -19.14
CA LEU A 69 5.35 13.62 -18.14
C LEU A 69 6.14 12.53 -17.39
N PRO A 70 7.34 12.85 -16.85
CA PRO A 70 8.07 11.96 -15.94
C PRO A 70 7.19 11.58 -14.75
N PHE A 71 7.20 10.30 -14.39
CA PHE A 71 6.38 9.77 -13.31
C PHE A 71 7.27 9.19 -12.19
N PRO A 72 7.80 10.06 -11.31
CA PRO A 72 8.79 9.66 -10.32
C PRO A 72 8.18 8.74 -9.26
N TRP A 73 9.02 7.86 -8.69
CA TRP A 73 8.57 6.87 -7.70
C TRP A 73 7.84 7.48 -6.50
N TRP A 74 8.28 8.65 -6.03
CA TRP A 74 7.72 9.34 -4.86
C TRP A 74 6.35 9.95 -5.12
N PHE A 75 5.90 9.98 -6.37
CA PHE A 75 4.55 10.41 -6.75
C PHE A 75 3.71 9.21 -7.15
N ARG A 76 4.25 8.34 -8.01
CA ARG A 76 3.58 7.13 -8.51
C ARG A 76 3.18 6.17 -7.39
N ALA A 77 4.12 5.82 -6.52
CA ALA A 77 3.89 4.80 -5.50
C ALA A 77 2.85 5.25 -4.45
N PRO A 78 2.89 6.47 -3.90
CA PRO A 78 1.82 6.99 -3.06
C PRO A 78 0.47 7.05 -3.76
N ILE A 79 0.39 7.47 -5.03
CA ILE A 79 -0.90 7.51 -5.75
C ILE A 79 -1.51 6.11 -5.85
N VAL A 80 -0.70 5.11 -6.21
CA VAL A 80 -1.17 3.71 -6.29
C VAL A 80 -1.63 3.23 -4.91
N GLY A 81 -0.86 3.47 -3.86
CA GLY A 81 -1.24 3.10 -2.49
C GLY A 81 -2.51 3.79 -2.00
N ALA A 82 -2.63 5.10 -2.25
CA ALA A 82 -3.80 5.90 -1.91
C ALA A 82 -5.05 5.39 -2.63
N TRP A 83 -4.94 5.15 -3.94
CA TRP A 83 -6.05 4.64 -4.75
C TRP A 83 -6.52 3.26 -4.27
N MET A 84 -5.59 2.36 -3.99
CA MET A 84 -5.91 1.04 -3.47
C MET A 84 -6.69 1.17 -2.16
N ASN A 85 -6.17 1.91 -1.17
CA ASN A 85 -6.86 2.02 0.11
C ASN A 85 -8.14 2.84 0.05
N PHE A 86 -8.24 3.81 -0.85
CA PHE A 86 -9.51 4.48 -1.16
C PHE A 86 -10.56 3.46 -1.60
N VAL A 87 -10.24 2.58 -2.55
CA VAL A 87 -11.15 1.51 -2.99
C VAL A 87 -11.47 0.53 -1.84
N LEU A 88 -10.49 0.22 -0.98
CA LEU A 88 -10.72 -0.61 0.21
C LEU A 88 -11.76 0.01 1.15
N VAL A 89 -11.71 1.33 1.36
CA VAL A 89 -12.71 2.06 2.18
C VAL A 89 -14.12 1.90 1.60
N PHE A 90 -14.30 1.86 0.28
CA PHE A 90 -15.64 1.59 -0.29
C PHE A 90 -16.13 0.18 0.02
N PHE A 91 -15.25 -0.82 0.01
CA PHE A 91 -15.62 -2.21 0.31
C PHE A 91 -15.83 -2.47 1.80
N ALA A 92 -15.12 -1.76 2.66
CA ALA A 92 -15.07 -2.01 4.10
C ALA A 92 -15.47 -0.76 4.92
N TYR A 93 -16.32 0.10 4.37
CA TYR A 93 -16.64 1.41 4.95
C TYR A 93 -17.09 1.32 6.41
N ASP A 94 -18.08 0.46 6.68
CA ASP A 94 -18.67 0.34 8.02
C ASP A 94 -17.65 -0.16 9.04
N VAL A 95 -16.85 -1.15 8.66
CA VAL A 95 -15.81 -1.74 9.52
C VAL A 95 -14.70 -0.73 9.79
N MET A 96 -14.24 -0.03 8.77
CA MET A 96 -13.22 1.02 8.90
C MET A 96 -13.73 2.21 9.70
N GLY A 97 -14.99 2.61 9.49
CA GLY A 97 -15.64 3.68 10.25
C GLY A 97 -15.72 3.34 11.74
N ALA A 98 -16.16 2.13 12.08
CA ALA A 98 -16.19 1.66 13.46
C ALA A 98 -14.79 1.69 14.10
N MET A 99 -13.75 1.29 13.36
CA MET A 99 -12.36 1.34 13.85
C MET A 99 -11.90 2.79 14.10
N MET A 100 -12.17 3.71 13.17
CA MET A 100 -11.78 5.12 13.33
C MET A 100 -12.53 5.80 14.48
N VAL A 101 -13.81 5.51 14.67
CA VAL A 101 -14.58 5.99 15.82
C VAL A 101 -14.03 5.42 17.13
N SER A 102 -13.67 4.14 17.17
CA SER A 102 -13.06 3.54 18.36
C SER A 102 -11.71 4.15 18.72
N LEU A 103 -10.95 4.65 17.72
CA LEU A 103 -9.62 5.24 17.92
C LEU A 103 -9.66 6.72 18.25
N PHE A 104 -10.53 7.49 17.59
CA PHE A 104 -10.51 8.95 17.60
C PHE A 104 -11.78 9.58 18.21
N GLY A 105 -12.75 8.77 18.63
CA GLY A 105 -14.03 9.20 19.18
C GLY A 105 -15.06 9.57 18.10
N GLU A 106 -16.31 9.75 18.53
CA GLU A 106 -17.41 10.15 17.65
C GLU A 106 -17.34 11.65 17.28
N GLY A 107 -17.68 11.97 16.03
CA GLY A 107 -17.86 13.35 15.56
C GLY A 107 -16.58 14.14 15.26
N GLY A 108 -15.39 13.53 15.40
CA GLY A 108 -14.11 14.16 15.07
C GLY A 108 -13.77 14.10 13.57
N VAL A 109 -13.02 15.07 13.05
CA VAL A 109 -12.53 15.04 11.65
C VAL A 109 -11.63 13.81 11.39
N LEU A 110 -10.96 13.30 12.43
CA LEU A 110 -10.15 12.10 12.38
C LEU A 110 -10.98 10.81 12.40
N SER A 111 -12.29 10.85 12.69
CA SER A 111 -13.12 9.64 12.69
C SER A 111 -13.53 9.18 11.28
N SER A 112 -13.17 9.95 10.24
CA SER A 112 -13.50 9.59 8.85
C SER A 112 -12.66 8.39 8.36
N PRO A 113 -13.29 7.33 7.82
CA PRO A 113 -12.55 6.20 7.26
C PRO A 113 -11.73 6.57 6.03
N PHE A 114 -11.97 7.71 5.38
CA PHE A 114 -11.15 8.14 4.23
C PHE A 114 -9.70 8.50 4.62
N TRP A 115 -9.37 8.61 5.91
CA TRP A 115 -7.97 8.70 6.35
C TRP A 115 -7.12 7.48 5.98
N PHE A 116 -7.73 6.32 5.75
CA PHE A 116 -7.03 5.15 5.20
C PHE A 116 -6.46 5.40 3.80
N THR A 117 -7.01 6.33 3.02
CA THR A 117 -6.42 6.77 1.74
C THR A 117 -5.05 7.43 1.96
N VAL A 118 -4.94 8.26 2.99
CA VAL A 118 -3.66 8.92 3.34
C VAL A 118 -2.67 7.89 3.88
N GLU A 119 -3.12 6.98 4.73
CA GLU A 119 -2.31 5.87 5.22
C GLU A 119 -1.79 5.00 4.06
N GLY A 120 -2.63 4.68 3.08
CA GLY A 120 -2.23 3.97 1.86
C GLY A 120 -1.19 4.73 1.04
N ALA A 121 -1.28 6.06 0.98
CA ALA A 121 -0.26 6.90 0.34
C ALA A 121 1.09 6.82 1.06
N ILE A 122 1.08 6.85 2.39
CA ILE A 122 2.28 6.77 3.23
C ILE A 122 2.93 5.39 3.06
N VAL A 123 2.16 4.31 3.22
CA VAL A 123 2.65 2.93 3.02
C VAL A 123 3.18 2.77 1.60
N GLY A 124 2.45 3.29 0.62
CA GLY A 124 2.87 3.23 -0.78
C GLY A 124 4.18 3.96 -1.03
N SER A 125 4.41 5.10 -0.37
CA SER A 125 5.68 5.84 -0.44
C SER A 125 6.84 5.05 0.14
N VAL A 126 6.64 4.41 1.29
CA VAL A 126 7.65 3.54 1.93
C VAL A 126 8.00 2.39 0.99
N ILE A 127 6.99 1.67 0.50
CA ILE A 127 7.20 0.55 -0.43
C ILE A 127 7.92 1.03 -1.70
N GLY A 128 7.47 2.15 -2.27
CA GLY A 128 8.07 2.75 -3.46
C GLY A 128 9.54 3.10 -3.29
N TYR A 129 9.90 3.70 -2.15
CA TYR A 129 11.29 4.03 -1.81
C TYR A 129 12.18 2.78 -1.82
N PHE A 130 11.81 1.76 -1.04
CA PHE A 130 12.60 0.54 -0.94
C PHE A 130 12.64 -0.25 -2.25
N ALA A 131 11.51 -0.39 -2.95
CA ALA A 131 11.47 -1.09 -4.23
C ALA A 131 12.34 -0.41 -5.29
N THR A 132 12.35 0.93 -5.34
CA THR A 132 13.20 1.67 -6.28
C THR A 132 14.67 1.64 -5.85
N ARG A 133 14.97 1.77 -4.55
CA ARG A 133 16.34 1.78 -4.02
C ARG A 133 17.11 0.50 -4.30
N PHE A 134 16.44 -0.65 -4.20
CA PHE A 134 17.05 -1.98 -4.30
C PHE A 134 16.72 -2.74 -5.59
N GLY A 135 15.63 -2.39 -6.28
CA GLY A 135 15.17 -3.06 -7.50
C GLY A 135 15.34 -2.26 -8.80
N GLY A 136 15.81 -1.00 -8.73
CA GLY A 136 15.86 -0.07 -9.87
C GLY A 136 14.45 0.34 -10.33
N GLU A 137 14.27 1.07 -11.43
CA GLU A 137 12.94 1.39 -11.98
C GLU A 137 12.96 1.50 -13.51
N GLY A 138 11.77 1.56 -14.12
CA GLY A 138 11.66 1.74 -15.58
C GLY A 138 11.85 0.45 -16.39
N ARG A 139 12.00 0.60 -17.71
CA ARG A 139 12.09 -0.53 -18.67
C ARG A 139 13.25 -1.47 -18.42
N GLU A 140 14.33 -0.98 -17.81
CA GLU A 140 15.51 -1.78 -17.46
C GLU A 140 15.18 -2.95 -16.52
N THR A 141 14.09 -2.83 -15.75
CA THR A 141 13.65 -3.87 -14.81
C THR A 141 13.00 -5.09 -15.47
N VAL A 142 12.57 -5.00 -16.73
CA VAL A 142 11.78 -6.05 -17.41
C VAL A 142 12.66 -7.11 -18.09
N GLY A 143 13.99 -6.95 -18.06
CA GLY A 143 14.91 -7.77 -18.84
C GLY A 143 14.86 -7.39 -20.33
N LYS A 144 15.97 -7.61 -21.05
CA LYS A 144 15.97 -7.57 -22.52
C LYS A 144 15.46 -8.89 -23.07
#